data_AF-A0AAU2R1H2-F1
#
_entry.id   AF-A0AAU2R1H2-F1
#
_cell.length_a   1.000
_cell.length_b   1.000
_cell.length_c   1.000
_cell.angle_alpha   90.00
_cell.angle_beta   90.00
_cell.angle_gamma   90.00
#
_symmetry.space_group_name_H-M   'P 1'
#
loop_
_entity.id
_entity.type
_entity.pdbx_description
1 polymer ?
#
loop_
_entity_poly.entity_id
_entity_poly.type
_entity_poly.pdbx_seq_one_letter_code
_entity_poly.pdbx_strand_id
1 'polypeptide(L)'
;MNFHPDRLVGGRPVLLRMAEDGVYRSQFVTGTSNGGLSAYRGGDRWRWESRIFGGAYDCAAADERPVYGALNYRHASIGGAPRFGSSYFRLAAHTLERATFCYPDSSTGPSAFGVATRFALIDLAEADALDALDGHIEAQIHGTLRLDRDVEALVLDPSYRGTAVDADARRLPCPVEWHPGYHLTVEHLRRHPDYRGQKYVDLGAELAANGSIDPRMIGEAASCGRYDPQDLKKVWHCLARFGAPPLARIEPSGLVATCCFPEAGSR
;
A
#
# COMPACT_ATOMS: atom_id res chain seq x y z
N MET A 1 -2.44 -3.11 -3.32
CA MET A 1 -1.79 -3.70 -2.13
C MET A 1 -0.36 -3.20 -2.06
N ASN A 2 -0.06 -2.28 -1.14
CA ASN A 2 1.28 -1.68 -1.01
C ASN A 2 2.24 -2.61 -0.26
N PHE A 3 3.51 -2.66 -0.71
CA PHE A 3 4.60 -3.40 -0.10
C PHE A 3 5.96 -2.82 -0.52
N HIS A 4 7.04 -3.29 0.12
CA HIS A 4 8.41 -2.97 -0.28
C HIS A 4 8.96 -4.12 -1.13
N PRO A 5 9.28 -3.89 -2.41
CA PRO A 5 9.63 -4.96 -3.35
C PRO A 5 11.07 -5.48 -3.17
N ASP A 6 11.89 -4.74 -2.42
CA ASP A 6 13.29 -5.05 -2.07
C ASP A 6 13.44 -5.93 -0.82
N ARG A 7 12.34 -6.29 -0.14
CA ARG A 7 12.42 -7.07 1.11
C ARG A 7 12.75 -8.53 0.85
N LEU A 8 13.39 -9.14 1.85
CA LEU A 8 13.67 -10.56 1.88
C LEU A 8 12.61 -11.33 2.69
N VAL A 9 12.26 -12.53 2.24
CA VAL A 9 11.45 -13.52 2.95
C VAL A 9 12.28 -14.79 3.05
N GLY A 10 12.65 -15.19 4.28
CA GLY A 10 13.54 -16.34 4.48
C GLY A 10 14.89 -16.20 3.76
N GLY A 11 15.45 -14.98 3.72
CA GLY A 11 16.71 -14.68 3.04
C GLY A 11 16.64 -14.59 1.51
N ARG A 12 15.46 -14.76 0.90
CA ARG A 12 15.26 -14.68 -0.55
C ARG A 12 14.45 -13.44 -0.94
N PRO A 13 14.70 -12.83 -2.12
CA PRO A 13 13.91 -11.69 -2.60
C PRO A 13 12.41 -12.03 -2.65
N VAL A 14 11.58 -11.12 -2.13
CA VAL A 14 10.12 -11.33 -2.04
C VAL A 14 9.48 -11.53 -3.41
N LEU A 15 9.92 -10.78 -4.43
CA LEU A 15 9.40 -10.89 -5.79
C LEU A 15 9.75 -12.23 -6.43
N LEU A 16 10.96 -12.75 -6.21
CA LEU A 16 11.34 -14.07 -6.69
C LEU A 16 10.48 -15.16 -6.05
N ARG A 17 10.22 -15.06 -4.74
CA ARG A 17 9.34 -15.99 -4.05
C ARG A 17 7.90 -15.92 -4.59
N MET A 18 7.41 -14.73 -4.87
CA MET A 18 6.09 -14.51 -5.48
C MET A 18 6.01 -15.12 -6.90
N ALA A 19 7.07 -15.01 -7.71
CA ALA A 19 7.13 -15.61 -9.03
C ALA A 19 7.06 -17.15 -8.98
N GLU A 20 7.73 -17.77 -8.00
CA GLU A 20 7.73 -19.21 -7.80
C GLU A 20 6.41 -19.73 -7.24
N ASP A 21 5.85 -19.05 -6.24
CA ASP A 21 4.62 -19.47 -5.58
C ASP A 21 3.37 -19.18 -6.43
N GLY A 22 3.43 -18.17 -7.31
CA GLY A 22 2.30 -17.72 -8.15
C GLY A 22 1.14 -17.08 -7.37
N VAL A 23 1.26 -16.97 -6.05
CA VAL A 23 0.22 -16.44 -5.14
C VAL A 23 0.80 -15.40 -4.20
N TYR A 24 -0.01 -14.40 -3.86
CA TYR A 24 0.31 -13.45 -2.80
C TYR A 24 -0.04 -14.06 -1.45
N ARG A 25 0.93 -14.08 -0.53
CA ARG A 25 0.78 -14.74 0.78
C ARG A 25 0.68 -13.72 1.92
N SER A 26 -0.13 -14.04 2.91
CA SER A 26 -0.29 -13.22 4.11
C SER A 26 0.91 -13.35 5.05
N GLN A 27 0.99 -12.44 6.02
CA GLN A 27 1.98 -12.48 7.10
C GLN A 27 1.97 -13.78 7.90
N PHE A 28 0.82 -14.46 8.04
CA PHE A 28 0.73 -15.75 8.73
C PHE A 28 1.56 -16.84 8.03
N VAL A 29 1.84 -16.67 6.73
CA VAL A 29 2.65 -17.60 5.95
C VAL A 29 4.08 -17.09 5.79
N THR A 30 4.26 -15.80 5.52
CA THR A 30 5.59 -15.24 5.20
C THR A 30 6.40 -14.89 6.44
N GLY A 31 5.75 -14.65 7.59
CA GLY A 31 6.36 -14.09 8.79
C GLY A 31 6.85 -12.65 8.62
N THR A 32 6.51 -11.98 7.51
CA THR A 32 6.97 -10.63 7.18
C THR A 32 5.81 -9.63 7.17
N SER A 33 6.07 -8.40 7.62
CA SER A 33 5.08 -7.32 7.60
C SER A 33 5.75 -5.96 7.71
N ASN A 34 5.09 -4.95 7.14
CA ASN A 34 5.41 -3.54 7.37
C ASN A 34 4.60 -2.95 8.56
N GLY A 35 3.72 -3.76 9.17
CA GLY A 35 3.01 -3.53 10.44
C GLY A 35 3.73 -4.15 11.65
N GLY A 36 2.98 -4.70 12.61
CA GLY A 36 3.52 -5.48 13.74
C GLY A 36 3.58 -6.98 13.43
N LEU A 37 4.53 -7.71 14.02
CA LEU A 37 4.71 -9.17 13.85
C LEU A 37 3.87 -10.00 14.83
N SER A 38 2.55 -9.86 14.78
CA SER A 38 1.62 -10.51 15.73
C SER A 38 0.69 -11.56 15.09
N ALA A 39 1.04 -12.04 13.89
CA ALA A 39 0.26 -12.98 13.08
C ALA A 39 0.47 -14.45 13.51
N TYR A 40 0.08 -14.78 14.73
CA TYR A 40 0.08 -16.14 15.27
C TYR A 40 -1.11 -16.33 16.21
N ARG A 41 -1.52 -17.57 16.46
CA ARG A 41 -2.67 -17.87 17.34
C ARG A 41 -2.52 -17.17 18.69
N GLY A 42 -3.48 -16.33 19.05
CA GLY A 42 -3.49 -15.56 20.30
C GLY A 42 -2.74 -14.22 20.25
N GLY A 43 -1.99 -13.91 19.19
CA GLY A 43 -1.39 -12.59 18.95
C GLY A 43 -2.42 -11.54 18.51
N ASP A 44 -2.03 -10.26 18.51
CA ASP A 44 -2.94 -9.14 18.20
C ASP A 44 -3.58 -9.28 16.82
N ARG A 45 -2.78 -9.66 15.81
CA ARG A 45 -3.30 -9.88 14.46
C ARG A 45 -4.22 -11.11 14.35
N TRP A 46 -4.14 -12.05 15.25
CA TRP A 46 -5.14 -13.12 15.29
C TRP A 46 -6.43 -12.64 15.95
N ARG A 47 -6.32 -11.90 17.07
CA ARG A 47 -7.45 -11.42 17.87
C ARG A 47 -8.35 -10.44 17.10
N TRP A 48 -7.78 -9.48 16.40
CA TRP A 48 -8.58 -8.51 15.63
C TRP A 48 -9.31 -9.16 14.44
N GLU A 49 -8.76 -10.21 13.82
CA GLU A 49 -9.31 -10.93 12.66
C GLU A 49 -10.45 -11.82 13.13
N SER A 50 -10.25 -12.52 14.25
CA SER A 50 -11.31 -13.23 14.96
C SER A 50 -12.49 -12.29 15.28
N ARG A 51 -12.21 -11.10 15.81
CA ARG A 51 -13.25 -10.11 16.11
C ARG A 51 -14.00 -9.61 14.87
N ILE A 52 -13.31 -9.11 13.85
CA ILE A 52 -13.96 -8.47 12.69
C ILE A 52 -14.62 -9.48 11.74
N PHE A 53 -14.18 -10.74 11.75
CA PHE A 53 -14.75 -11.81 10.93
C PHE A 53 -15.57 -12.84 11.72
N GLY A 54 -15.91 -12.54 12.97
CA GLY A 54 -16.74 -13.43 13.80
C GLY A 54 -16.17 -14.84 13.97
N GLY A 55 -14.85 -14.97 14.04
CA GLY A 55 -14.14 -16.24 14.22
C GLY A 55 -14.03 -17.11 12.97
N ALA A 56 -14.45 -16.62 11.79
CA ALA A 56 -14.46 -17.41 10.54
C ALA A 56 -13.08 -18.01 10.18
N TYR A 57 -11.98 -17.38 10.61
CA TYR A 57 -10.61 -17.81 10.33
C TYR A 57 -9.90 -18.45 11.52
N ASP A 58 -10.56 -18.67 12.66
CA ASP A 58 -9.87 -19.10 13.89
C ASP A 58 -9.28 -20.50 13.78
N CYS A 59 -9.90 -21.35 12.97
CA CYS A 59 -9.44 -22.71 12.66
C CYS A 59 -8.94 -22.86 11.21
N ALA A 60 -8.92 -21.79 10.42
CA ALA A 60 -8.45 -21.83 9.03
C ALA A 60 -6.93 -21.96 8.95
N ALA A 61 -6.44 -22.55 7.86
CA ALA A 61 -5.01 -22.59 7.59
C ALA A 61 -4.44 -21.18 7.33
N ALA A 62 -3.14 -20.99 7.55
CA ALA A 62 -2.48 -19.68 7.44
C ALA A 62 -2.63 -19.02 6.06
N ASP A 63 -2.71 -19.83 5.01
CA ASP A 63 -2.85 -19.43 3.60
C ASP A 63 -4.31 -19.28 3.14
N GLU A 64 -5.28 -19.64 3.98
CA GLU A 64 -6.71 -19.39 3.75
C GLU A 64 -7.18 -18.05 4.33
N ARG A 65 -6.36 -17.43 5.18
CA ARG A 65 -6.65 -16.13 5.82
C ARG A 65 -6.58 -14.99 4.80
N PRO A 66 -7.35 -13.91 4.99
CA PRO A 66 -7.40 -12.82 4.04
C PRO A 66 -6.06 -12.09 3.91
N VAL A 67 -5.83 -11.56 2.72
CA VAL A 67 -4.70 -10.67 2.45
C VAL A 67 -5.17 -9.22 2.44
N TYR A 68 -4.28 -8.30 2.80
CA TYR A 68 -4.64 -6.94 3.15
C TYR A 68 -4.12 -5.95 2.10
N GLY A 69 -4.97 -4.99 1.76
CA GLY A 69 -4.69 -3.90 0.85
C GLY A 69 -5.45 -2.65 1.27
N ALA A 70 -5.69 -1.76 0.31
CA ALA A 70 -6.48 -0.57 0.53
C ALA A 70 -7.23 -0.18 -0.74
N LEU A 71 -8.40 0.42 -0.56
CA LEU A 71 -9.11 1.08 -1.65
C LEU A 71 -8.40 2.40 -1.97
N ASN A 72 -7.93 2.57 -3.20
CA ASN A 72 -7.28 3.80 -3.66
C ASN A 72 -8.30 4.88 -4.04
N TYR A 73 -9.18 5.27 -3.11
CA TYR A 73 -10.26 6.22 -3.36
C TYR A 73 -9.76 7.64 -3.68
N ARG A 74 -8.53 7.98 -3.25
CA ARG A 74 -7.86 9.25 -3.58
C ARG A 74 -7.21 9.26 -4.96
N HIS A 75 -7.28 8.15 -5.70
CA HIS A 75 -6.61 7.98 -7.00
C HIS A 75 -5.12 8.35 -6.96
N ALA A 76 -4.45 8.06 -5.85
CA ALA A 76 -3.03 8.35 -5.69
C ALA A 76 -2.20 7.46 -6.62
N SER A 77 -1.22 8.04 -7.31
CA SER A 77 -0.31 7.31 -8.21
C SER A 77 0.58 6.29 -7.49
N ILE A 78 0.69 6.40 -6.16
CA ILE A 78 1.47 5.54 -5.28
C ILE A 78 0.63 4.46 -4.57
N GLY A 79 -0.63 4.29 -4.95
CA GLY A 79 -1.56 3.32 -4.36
C GLY A 79 -2.28 3.83 -3.10
N GLY A 80 -3.19 3.00 -2.59
CA GLY A 80 -4.15 3.41 -1.56
C GLY A 80 -3.61 3.46 -0.13
N ALA A 81 -2.49 2.80 0.17
CA ALA A 81 -1.90 2.79 1.51
C ALA A 81 -0.36 2.83 1.46
N PRO A 82 0.23 3.96 1.03
CA PRO A 82 1.68 4.10 0.87
C PRO A 82 2.46 3.91 2.17
N ARG A 83 1.80 4.02 3.33
CA ARG A 83 2.37 3.61 4.63
C ARG A 83 3.04 2.24 4.60
N PHE A 84 2.51 1.29 3.84
CA PHE A 84 3.00 -0.10 3.82
C PHE A 84 4.01 -0.38 2.72
N GLY A 85 4.37 0.59 1.89
CA GLY A 85 5.54 0.44 1.03
C GLY A 85 5.50 1.23 -0.27
N SER A 86 6.65 1.23 -0.90
CA SER A 86 7.00 2.02 -2.08
C SER A 86 6.42 1.52 -3.39
N SER A 87 5.85 0.32 -3.41
CA SER A 87 5.30 -0.28 -4.62
C SER A 87 4.00 -0.99 -4.31
N TYR A 88 3.21 -1.30 -5.33
CA TYR A 88 1.93 -1.95 -5.09
C TYR A 88 1.47 -2.82 -6.25
N PHE A 89 0.74 -3.89 -5.90
CA PHE A 89 -0.10 -4.58 -6.88
C PHE A 89 -1.43 -3.85 -7.05
N ARG A 90 -1.81 -3.59 -8.30
CA ARG A 90 -3.17 -3.21 -8.68
C ARG A 90 -3.96 -4.48 -8.96
N LEU A 91 -5.06 -4.67 -8.25
CA LEU A 91 -5.88 -5.88 -8.36
C LEU A 91 -6.96 -5.71 -9.42
N ALA A 92 -7.32 -6.82 -10.06
CA ALA A 92 -8.40 -6.86 -11.04
C ALA A 92 -9.77 -6.61 -10.40
N ALA A 93 -10.69 -6.00 -11.15
CA ALA A 93 -11.99 -5.56 -10.64
C ALA A 93 -12.82 -6.68 -9.98
N HIS A 94 -12.76 -7.93 -10.49
CA HIS A 94 -13.49 -9.07 -9.92
C HIS A 94 -13.05 -9.44 -8.50
N THR A 95 -11.88 -8.97 -8.03
CA THR A 95 -11.46 -9.17 -6.64
C THR A 95 -12.36 -8.44 -5.64
N LEU A 96 -13.10 -7.41 -6.09
CA LEU A 96 -14.07 -6.68 -5.26
C LEU A 96 -15.24 -7.56 -4.80
N GLU A 97 -15.58 -8.61 -5.56
CA GLU A 97 -16.69 -9.54 -5.21
C GLU A 97 -16.42 -10.32 -3.91
N ARG A 98 -15.14 -10.45 -3.55
CA ARG A 98 -14.68 -11.15 -2.35
C ARG A 98 -13.84 -10.25 -1.45
N ALA A 99 -14.09 -8.94 -1.50
CA ALA A 99 -13.43 -7.97 -0.64
C ALA A 99 -14.41 -7.41 0.40
N THR A 100 -13.96 -7.35 1.65
CA THR A 100 -14.54 -6.45 2.66
C THR A 100 -13.64 -5.25 2.85
N PHE A 101 -14.20 -4.21 3.45
CA PHE A 101 -13.49 -2.97 3.71
C PHE A 101 -13.85 -2.46 5.10
N CYS A 102 -12.93 -1.73 5.73
CA CYS A 102 -13.20 -1.03 6.97
C CYS A 102 -12.51 0.34 7.02
N TYR A 103 -13.06 1.21 7.85
CA TYR A 103 -12.44 2.48 8.18
C TYR A 103 -12.69 2.84 9.66
N PRO A 104 -11.66 3.25 10.44
CA PRO A 104 -10.24 3.18 10.10
C PRO A 104 -9.73 1.73 9.96
N ASP A 105 -8.41 1.54 9.87
CA ASP A 105 -7.83 0.20 9.67
C ASP A 105 -8.17 -0.78 10.81
N SER A 106 -8.05 -2.08 10.55
CA SER A 106 -8.48 -3.13 11.48
C SER A 106 -7.85 -3.05 12.89
N SER A 107 -6.69 -2.39 13.07
CA SER A 107 -5.96 -2.26 14.37
C SER A 107 -6.67 -1.36 15.33
N THR A 108 -7.45 -0.42 14.82
CA THR A 108 -8.09 0.60 15.63
C THR A 108 -9.42 0.14 16.20
N GLY A 109 -9.82 -1.12 15.96
CA GLY A 109 -11.15 -1.62 16.33
C GLY A 109 -12.28 -0.88 15.62
N PRO A 110 -12.27 -0.80 14.27
CA PRO A 110 -13.27 -0.05 13.52
C PRO A 110 -14.66 -0.66 13.71
N SER A 111 -15.68 0.19 13.59
CA SER A 111 -17.10 -0.19 13.57
C SER A 111 -17.74 -0.01 12.19
N ALA A 112 -17.11 0.76 11.30
CA ALA A 112 -17.60 0.98 9.95
C ALA A 112 -16.98 -0.03 8.98
N PHE A 113 -17.86 -0.79 8.33
CA PHE A 113 -17.50 -1.80 7.35
C PHE A 113 -18.31 -1.62 6.06
N GLY A 114 -17.75 -2.11 4.95
CA GLY A 114 -18.38 -2.06 3.65
C GLY A 114 -18.03 -3.25 2.79
N VAL A 115 -18.85 -3.47 1.76
CA VAL A 115 -18.60 -4.39 0.65
C VAL A 115 -18.87 -3.63 -0.65
N ALA A 116 -18.43 -4.16 -1.79
CA ALA A 116 -18.55 -3.47 -3.08
C ALA A 116 -19.97 -2.96 -3.41
N THR A 117 -21.01 -3.70 -3.00
CA THR A 117 -22.42 -3.36 -3.26
C THR A 117 -23.07 -2.49 -2.19
N ARG A 118 -22.43 -2.29 -1.03
CA ARG A 118 -22.90 -1.43 0.06
C ARG A 118 -21.72 -0.76 0.74
N PHE A 119 -21.46 0.49 0.34
CA PHE A 119 -20.25 1.20 0.67
C PHE A 119 -20.55 2.64 1.11
N ALA A 120 -20.08 3.01 2.30
CA ALA A 120 -20.21 4.36 2.85
C ALA A 120 -18.91 4.85 3.53
N LEU A 121 -17.78 4.21 3.24
CA LEU A 121 -16.51 4.48 3.92
C LEU A 121 -15.73 5.66 3.34
N ILE A 122 -16.04 6.08 2.10
CA ILE A 122 -15.35 7.22 1.44
C ILE A 122 -15.65 8.51 2.20
N ASP A 123 -16.93 8.83 2.40
CA ASP A 123 -17.35 10.04 3.13
C ASP A 123 -16.75 10.08 4.55
N LEU A 124 -16.70 8.93 5.23
CA LEU A 124 -16.06 8.81 6.56
C LEU A 124 -14.56 9.11 6.49
N ALA A 125 -13.86 8.55 5.50
CA ALA A 125 -12.43 8.76 5.34
C ALA A 125 -12.05 10.17 4.85
N GLU A 126 -12.96 10.85 4.16
CA GLU A 126 -12.78 12.25 3.74
C GLU A 126 -13.08 13.26 4.85
N ALA A 127 -14.02 12.95 5.74
CA ALA A 127 -14.38 13.80 6.87
C ALA A 127 -13.40 13.72 8.04
N ASP A 128 -12.57 12.67 8.09
CA ASP A 128 -11.61 12.45 9.17
C ASP A 128 -10.34 13.31 9.02
N ALA A 129 -9.68 13.57 10.15
CA ALA A 129 -8.46 14.38 10.25
C ALA A 129 -7.19 13.53 10.50
N LEU A 130 -7.25 12.21 10.25
CA LEU A 130 -6.07 11.35 10.33
C LEU A 130 -4.97 11.82 9.38
N ASP A 131 -3.72 11.55 9.75
CA ASP A 131 -2.59 11.80 8.87
C ASP A 131 -2.77 11.07 7.53
N ALA A 132 -2.24 11.67 6.45
CA ALA A 132 -2.38 11.13 5.10
C ALA A 132 -1.85 9.69 4.93
N LEU A 133 -0.93 9.24 5.78
CA LEU A 133 -0.48 7.85 5.79
C LEU A 133 -1.40 6.89 6.57
N ASP A 134 -2.23 7.40 7.46
CA ASP A 134 -3.06 6.61 8.37
C ASP A 134 -4.51 6.54 7.90
N GLY A 135 -5.05 7.58 7.26
CA GLY A 135 -6.44 7.66 6.77
C GLY A 135 -6.75 6.86 5.50
N HIS A 136 -6.30 5.61 5.40
CA HIS A 136 -6.61 4.71 4.28
C HIS A 136 -7.85 3.86 4.59
N ILE A 137 -8.66 3.55 3.57
CA ILE A 137 -9.71 2.55 3.69
C ILE A 137 -9.07 1.18 3.46
N GLU A 138 -8.97 0.38 4.52
CA GLU A 138 -8.38 -0.94 4.45
C GLU A 138 -9.30 -1.88 3.66
N ALA A 139 -8.70 -2.70 2.81
CA ALA A 139 -9.38 -3.74 2.05
C ALA A 139 -8.87 -5.11 2.50
N GLN A 140 -9.78 -6.02 2.85
CA GLN A 140 -9.47 -7.41 3.17
C GLN A 140 -9.97 -8.28 2.02
N ILE A 141 -9.04 -8.91 1.30
CA ILE A 141 -9.35 -9.76 0.15
C ILE A 141 -9.40 -11.21 0.62
N HIS A 142 -10.56 -11.83 0.49
CA HIS A 142 -10.82 -13.18 0.96
C HIS A 142 -10.41 -14.23 -0.09
N GLY A 143 -9.92 -15.38 0.40
CA GLY A 143 -9.44 -16.48 -0.43
C GLY A 143 -8.08 -16.21 -1.09
N THR A 144 -7.60 -17.20 -1.86
CA THR A 144 -6.28 -17.12 -2.50
C THR A 144 -6.23 -16.00 -3.54
N LEU A 145 -5.17 -15.19 -3.47
CA LEU A 145 -4.86 -14.16 -4.46
C LEU A 145 -3.78 -14.68 -5.41
N ARG A 146 -4.17 -15.01 -6.65
CA ARG A 146 -3.29 -15.52 -7.69
C ARG A 146 -2.77 -14.36 -8.54
N LEU A 147 -1.46 -14.33 -8.77
CA LEU A 147 -0.84 -13.23 -9.50
C LEU A 147 -1.18 -13.23 -11.01
N ASP A 148 -1.44 -14.40 -11.58
CA ASP A 148 -1.78 -14.55 -13.01
C ASP A 148 -3.21 -14.17 -13.37
N ARG A 149 -4.09 -14.03 -12.35
CA ARG A 149 -5.52 -13.82 -12.52
C ARG A 149 -5.99 -12.55 -11.83
N ASP A 150 -5.57 -12.34 -10.59
CA ASP A 150 -6.13 -11.33 -9.69
C ASP A 150 -5.35 -10.01 -9.71
N VAL A 151 -4.22 -9.94 -10.43
CA VAL A 151 -3.34 -8.77 -10.52
C VAL A 151 -3.32 -8.24 -11.95
N GLU A 152 -3.63 -6.96 -12.10
CA GLU A 152 -3.56 -6.27 -13.39
C GLU A 152 -2.16 -5.72 -13.66
N ALA A 153 -1.45 -5.25 -12.62
CA ALA A 153 -0.10 -4.74 -12.74
C ALA A 153 0.63 -4.73 -11.39
N LEU A 154 1.94 -4.90 -11.46
CA LEU A 154 2.87 -4.47 -10.41
C LEU A 154 3.36 -3.06 -10.74
N VAL A 155 3.06 -2.09 -9.88
CA VAL A 155 3.51 -0.71 -10.03
C VAL A 155 4.69 -0.45 -9.09
N LEU A 156 5.84 -0.09 -9.67
CA LEU A 156 7.10 0.12 -8.96
C LEU A 156 7.51 1.58 -8.86
N ASP A 157 8.36 1.88 -7.87
CA ASP A 157 9.06 3.15 -7.78
C ASP A 157 10.26 3.19 -8.76
N PRO A 158 10.48 4.30 -9.50
CA PRO A 158 11.55 4.41 -10.48
C PRO A 158 12.97 4.23 -9.93
N SER A 159 13.19 4.37 -8.62
CA SER A 159 14.49 4.06 -7.98
C SER A 159 14.92 2.60 -8.18
N TYR A 160 13.99 1.69 -8.49
CA TYR A 160 14.31 0.28 -8.75
C TYR A 160 14.66 -0.04 -10.21
N ARG A 161 14.56 0.91 -11.15
CA ARG A 161 14.87 0.65 -12.57
C ARG A 161 16.30 0.14 -12.76
N GLY A 162 16.46 -0.94 -13.52
CA GLY A 162 17.75 -1.55 -13.79
C GLY A 162 18.40 -2.26 -12.59
N THR A 163 17.70 -2.38 -11.46
CA THR A 163 18.18 -3.14 -10.29
C THR A 163 17.73 -4.61 -10.35
N ALA A 164 18.19 -5.43 -9.40
CA ALA A 164 17.69 -6.80 -9.24
C ALA A 164 16.17 -6.86 -9.00
N VAL A 165 15.59 -5.84 -8.36
CA VAL A 165 14.13 -5.74 -8.13
C VAL A 165 13.37 -5.63 -9.46
N ASP A 166 13.85 -4.83 -10.41
CA ASP A 166 13.26 -4.71 -11.77
C ASP A 166 13.37 -6.05 -12.50
N ALA A 167 14.52 -6.73 -12.42
CA ALA A 167 14.71 -8.04 -13.02
C ALA A 167 13.77 -9.12 -12.43
N ASP A 168 13.60 -9.15 -11.11
CA ASP A 168 12.69 -10.10 -10.43
C ASP A 168 11.22 -9.76 -10.71
N ALA A 169 10.86 -8.48 -10.76
CA ALA A 169 9.49 -8.04 -11.07
C ALA A 169 9.03 -8.53 -12.44
N ARG A 170 9.92 -8.55 -13.45
CA ARG A 170 9.62 -9.03 -14.80
C ARG A 170 9.37 -10.54 -14.88
N ARG A 171 9.65 -11.29 -13.82
CA ARG A 171 9.35 -12.73 -13.74
C ARG A 171 7.91 -13.01 -13.33
N LEU A 172 7.20 -12.00 -12.81
CA LEU A 172 5.81 -12.14 -12.41
C LEU A 172 4.89 -12.22 -13.63
N PRO A 173 3.74 -12.93 -13.52
CA PRO A 173 2.79 -13.09 -14.62
C PRO A 173 1.88 -11.86 -14.78
N CYS A 174 2.41 -10.65 -14.62
CA CYS A 174 1.66 -9.40 -14.77
C CYS A 174 2.56 -8.28 -15.33
N PRO A 175 1.97 -7.29 -16.03
CA PRO A 175 2.69 -6.09 -16.45
C PRO A 175 3.40 -5.37 -15.29
N VAL A 176 4.58 -4.82 -15.59
CA VAL A 176 5.31 -3.92 -14.69
C VAL A 176 5.10 -2.48 -15.15
N GLU A 177 4.53 -1.66 -14.27
CA GLU A 177 4.32 -0.23 -14.45
C GLU A 177 5.15 0.56 -13.45
N TRP A 178 5.20 1.87 -13.63
CA TRP A 178 6.01 2.76 -12.79
C TRP A 178 5.20 3.99 -12.41
N HIS A 179 5.18 4.32 -11.12
CA HIS A 179 4.60 5.59 -10.66
C HIS A 179 5.64 6.72 -10.76
N PRO A 180 5.27 8.00 -10.55
CA PRO A 180 6.18 9.13 -10.70
C PRO A 180 7.40 9.16 -9.76
N GLY A 181 7.36 8.36 -8.70
CA GLY A 181 8.45 8.16 -7.74
C GLY A 181 8.37 8.97 -6.46
N TYR A 182 8.93 8.41 -5.40
CA TYR A 182 9.17 9.11 -4.13
C TYR A 182 10.51 9.82 -4.18
N HIS A 183 10.54 11.07 -3.72
CA HIS A 183 11.75 11.84 -3.60
C HIS A 183 11.63 12.86 -2.46
N LEU A 184 12.52 12.77 -1.48
CA LEU A 184 12.59 13.72 -0.37
C LEU A 184 14.00 14.28 -0.23
N THR A 185 14.16 15.59 -0.25
CA THR A 185 15.45 16.22 0.04
C THR A 185 15.73 16.20 1.53
N VAL A 186 16.99 16.10 1.92
CA VAL A 186 17.41 16.18 3.34
C VAL A 186 17.00 17.52 3.95
N GLU A 187 17.06 18.60 3.17
CA GLU A 187 16.59 19.91 3.61
C GLU A 187 15.10 19.89 3.97
N HIS A 188 14.26 19.29 3.13
CA HIS A 188 12.83 19.19 3.40
C HIS A 188 12.56 18.25 4.58
N LEU A 189 13.26 17.12 4.68
CA LEU A 189 13.16 16.20 5.82
C LEU A 189 13.45 16.91 7.15
N ARG A 190 14.50 17.74 7.20
CA ARG A 190 14.90 18.50 8.40
C ARG A 190 13.87 19.52 8.89
N ARG A 191 12.89 19.89 8.05
CA ARG A 191 11.78 20.78 8.44
C ARG A 191 10.69 20.08 9.25
N HIS A 192 10.73 18.74 9.37
CA HIS A 192 9.67 17.94 10.00
C HIS A 192 10.17 17.05 11.17
N PRO A 193 10.92 17.60 12.16
CA PRO A 193 11.41 16.79 13.28
C PRO A 193 10.29 16.21 14.14
N ASP A 194 9.12 16.86 14.20
CA ASP A 194 8.02 16.47 15.08
C ASP A 194 7.15 15.32 14.54
N TYR A 195 7.28 14.95 13.25
CA TYR A 195 6.38 13.95 12.64
C TYR A 195 6.63 12.53 13.17
N ARG A 196 7.90 12.09 13.16
CA ARG A 196 8.31 10.83 13.79
C ARG A 196 9.36 11.04 14.88
N GLY A 197 10.05 12.18 14.91
CA GLY A 197 11.13 12.47 15.85
C GLY A 197 12.46 12.78 15.15
N GLN A 198 13.27 13.64 15.77
CA GLN A 198 14.58 14.07 15.26
C GLN A 198 15.50 12.91 14.89
N LYS A 199 15.50 11.82 15.68
CA LYS A 199 16.26 10.59 15.39
C LYS A 199 16.07 10.09 13.95
N TYR A 200 14.85 10.14 13.43
CA TYR A 200 14.54 9.62 12.09
C TYR A 200 14.84 10.63 10.98
N VAL A 201 14.87 11.92 11.31
CA VAL A 201 15.41 12.96 10.42
C VAL A 201 16.90 12.74 10.24
N ASP A 202 17.62 12.53 11.34
CA ASP A 202 19.08 12.30 11.31
C ASP A 202 19.43 11.01 10.57
N LEU A 203 18.72 9.92 10.86
CA LEU A 203 18.89 8.65 10.13
C LEU A 203 18.55 8.79 8.64
N GLY A 204 17.46 9.48 8.28
CA GLY A 204 17.14 9.73 6.88
C GLY A 204 18.19 10.59 6.17
N ALA A 205 18.81 11.53 6.88
CA ALA A 205 19.93 12.31 6.36
C ALA A 205 21.21 11.50 6.19
N GLU A 206 21.48 10.54 7.09
CA GLU A 206 22.60 9.59 6.99
C GLU A 206 22.45 8.69 5.76
N LEU A 207 21.24 8.17 5.50
CA LEU A 207 20.96 7.27 4.38
C LEU A 207 20.90 7.96 3.02
N ALA A 208 20.74 9.29 3.00
CA ALA A 208 20.59 10.06 1.77
C ALA A 208 21.88 10.08 0.95
N ALA A 209 21.74 10.01 -0.38
CA ALA A 209 22.82 10.24 -1.32
C ALA A 209 22.54 11.51 -2.13
N ASN A 210 23.58 12.32 -2.40
CA ASN A 210 23.46 13.57 -3.15
C ASN A 210 22.38 14.53 -2.59
N GLY A 211 22.15 14.50 -1.27
CA GLY A 211 21.19 15.38 -0.59
C GLY A 211 19.72 14.97 -0.69
N SER A 212 19.41 13.80 -1.25
CA SER A 212 18.05 13.25 -1.27
C SER A 212 18.00 11.77 -0.89
N ILE A 213 16.82 11.35 -0.43
CA ILE A 213 16.52 9.97 -0.06
C ILE A 213 15.37 9.44 -0.93
N ASP A 214 15.53 8.19 -1.37
CA ASP A 214 14.55 7.44 -2.17
C ASP A 214 14.24 6.08 -1.50
N PRO A 215 13.24 5.32 -2.00
CA PRO A 215 12.87 4.04 -1.40
C PRO A 215 13.98 2.99 -1.45
N ARG A 216 14.78 2.97 -2.52
CA ARG A 216 15.87 2.00 -2.70
C ARG A 216 16.93 2.16 -1.62
N MET A 217 17.31 3.38 -1.25
CA MET A 217 18.29 3.64 -0.19
C MET A 217 17.83 3.05 1.16
N ILE A 218 16.55 3.21 1.50
CA ILE A 218 15.95 2.58 2.70
C ILE A 218 15.94 1.05 2.58
N GLY A 219 15.75 0.54 1.36
CA GLY A 219 15.81 -0.88 1.03
C GLY A 219 17.19 -1.50 1.23
N GLU A 220 18.22 -0.85 0.71
CA GLU A 220 19.62 -1.23 0.86
C GLU A 220 20.02 -1.22 2.35
N ALA A 221 19.60 -0.20 3.10
CA ALA A 221 19.81 -0.12 4.55
C ALA A 221 19.16 -1.29 5.31
N ALA A 222 17.92 -1.67 4.94
CA ALA A 222 17.24 -2.79 5.57
C ALA A 222 17.91 -4.14 5.27
N SER A 223 18.54 -4.27 4.11
CA SER A 223 19.18 -5.51 3.67
C SER A 223 20.57 -5.73 4.29
N CYS A 224 21.23 -4.68 4.79
CA CYS A 224 22.59 -4.79 5.33
C CYS A 224 22.65 -5.27 6.79
N GLY A 225 21.51 -5.33 7.50
CA GLY A 225 21.45 -5.82 8.88
C GLY A 225 22.05 -4.89 9.94
N ARG A 226 22.46 -3.66 9.58
CA ARG A 226 23.07 -2.69 10.51
C ARG A 226 22.09 -1.79 11.23
N TYR A 227 20.83 -1.74 10.79
CA TYR A 227 19.82 -0.81 11.28
C TYR A 227 18.62 -1.55 11.86
N ASP A 228 17.98 -0.98 12.87
CA ASP A 228 16.71 -1.47 13.39
C ASP A 228 15.61 -1.32 12.30
N PRO A 229 14.91 -2.41 11.91
CA PRO A 229 13.81 -2.33 10.96
C PRO A 229 12.69 -1.35 11.37
N GLN A 230 12.44 -1.16 12.67
CA GLN A 230 11.47 -0.17 13.15
C GLN A 230 11.94 1.26 12.92
N ASP A 231 13.24 1.53 13.04
CA ASP A 231 13.79 2.85 12.73
C ASP A 231 13.67 3.15 11.23
N LEU A 232 14.04 2.20 10.37
CA LEU A 232 13.89 2.33 8.92
C LEU A 232 12.44 2.51 8.48
N LYS A 233 11.49 1.84 9.16
CA LYS A 233 10.06 2.05 8.94
C LYS A 233 9.64 3.50 9.25
N LYS A 234 10.20 4.12 10.29
CA LYS A 234 9.90 5.52 10.63
C LYS A 234 10.51 6.49 9.62
N VAL A 235 11.71 6.19 9.10
CA VAL A 235 12.29 6.93 7.96
C VAL A 235 11.41 6.79 6.72
N TRP A 236 10.93 5.57 6.43
CA TRP A 236 9.97 5.35 5.34
C TRP A 236 8.71 6.19 5.51
N HIS A 237 8.14 6.29 6.72
CA HIS A 237 6.97 7.14 6.94
C HIS A 237 7.27 8.62 6.62
N CYS A 238 8.45 9.13 6.95
CA CYS A 238 8.83 10.51 6.58
C CYS A 238 8.91 10.65 5.04
N LEU A 239 9.57 9.72 4.36
CA LEU A 239 9.67 9.73 2.89
C LEU A 239 8.28 9.63 2.23
N ALA A 240 7.44 8.69 2.66
CA ALA A 240 6.11 8.49 2.10
C ALA A 240 5.19 9.70 2.34
N ARG A 241 5.35 10.40 3.47
CA ARG A 241 4.50 11.55 3.83
C ARG A 241 4.91 12.85 3.12
N PHE A 242 6.21 13.08 2.95
CA PHE A 242 6.76 14.37 2.50
C PHE A 242 7.45 14.30 1.12
N GLY A 243 7.73 13.10 0.62
CA GLY A 243 8.36 12.86 -0.68
C GLY A 243 7.45 12.14 -1.67
N ALA A 244 6.18 11.90 -1.36
CA ALA A 244 5.21 11.39 -2.32
C ALA A 244 4.98 12.39 -3.47
N PRO A 245 4.76 11.92 -4.71
CA PRO A 245 4.38 12.80 -5.80
C PRO A 245 3.00 13.42 -5.52
N PRO A 246 2.70 14.62 -6.06
CA PRO A 246 1.39 15.22 -5.93
C PRO A 246 0.28 14.28 -6.43
N LEU A 247 -0.89 14.37 -5.81
CA LEU A 247 -2.08 13.69 -6.34
C LEU A 247 -2.32 14.16 -7.77
N ALA A 248 -2.58 13.21 -8.67
CA ALA A 248 -2.96 13.54 -10.03
C ALA A 248 -4.26 14.37 -9.96
N ARG A 249 -4.23 15.59 -10.51
CA ARG A 249 -5.46 16.36 -10.67
C ARG A 249 -6.33 15.62 -11.68
N ILE A 250 -7.49 15.15 -11.25
CA ILE A 250 -8.53 14.71 -12.17
C ILE A 250 -9.12 15.99 -12.77
N GLU A 251 -8.62 16.39 -13.94
CA GLU A 251 -9.33 17.37 -14.76
C GLU A 251 -10.69 16.75 -15.12
N PRO A 252 -11.84 17.35 -14.76
CA PRO A 252 -13.12 16.82 -15.15
C PRO A 252 -13.17 16.81 -16.68
N SER A 253 -13.31 15.62 -17.27
CA SER A 253 -13.50 15.47 -18.71
C SER A 253 -14.71 16.31 -19.12
N GLY A 254 -14.46 17.37 -19.90
CA GLY A 254 -15.48 18.32 -20.34
C GLY A 254 -16.57 17.64 -21.15
N LEU A 255 -17.68 17.28 -20.49
CA LEU A 255 -18.97 17.13 -21.14
C LEU A 255 -19.49 18.55 -21.39
N VAL A 256 -19.13 19.11 -22.54
CA VAL A 256 -19.84 20.26 -23.10
C VAL A 256 -21.24 19.76 -23.45
N ALA A 257 -22.20 19.99 -22.57
CA ALA A 257 -23.61 19.84 -22.90
C ALA A 257 -23.97 20.89 -23.96
N THR A 258 -24.03 20.48 -25.23
CA THR A 258 -24.61 21.30 -26.28
C THR A 258 -26.12 21.32 -26.04
N CYS A 259 -26.61 22.35 -25.34
CA CYS A 259 -28.03 22.63 -25.26
C CYS A 259 -28.51 23.15 -26.63
N CYS A 260 -29.01 22.26 -27.49
CA CYS A 260 -29.85 22.66 -28.61
C CYS A 260 -31.22 23.09 -28.07
N PHE A 261 -31.49 24.40 -28.11
CA PHE A 261 -32.85 24.93 -27.96
C PHE A 261 -33.63 24.71 -29.28
N PRO A 262 -34.87 24.21 -29.25
CA PRO A 262 -35.73 24.23 -30.43
C PRO A 262 -36.39 25.60 -30.59
N GLU A 263 -36.33 26.14 -31.81
CA GLU A 263 -37.05 27.36 -32.23
C GLU A 263 -38.57 27.17 -32.10
N ALA A 264 -39.22 28.13 -31.47
CA ALA A 264 -40.68 28.22 -31.42
C ALA A 264 -41.20 28.74 -32.78
N GLY A 265 -41.93 27.87 -33.49
CA GLY A 265 -42.63 28.23 -34.73
C GLY A 265 -43.76 29.23 -34.50
N SER A 266 -43.76 30.27 -35.33
CA SER A 266 -44.80 31.28 -35.45
C SER A 266 -46.11 30.68 -35.99
N ARG A 267 -47.24 31.04 -35.35
CA ARG A 267 -48.55 31.22 -35.97
C ARG A 267 -49.18 32.49 -35.41
#